data_AF-C0R9B4-F1
#
_entry.id   AF-C0R9B4-F1
#
_cell.length_a   1.000
_cell.length_b   1.000
_cell.length_c   1.000
_cell.angle_alpha   90.00
_cell.angle_beta   90.00
_cell.angle_gamma   90.00
#
_symmetry.space_group_name_H-M   'P 1'
#
loop_
_entity.id
_entity.type
_entity.pdbx_description
1 polymer ?
#
loop_
_entity_poly.entity_id
_entity_poly.type
_entity_poly.pdbx_seq_one_letter_code
_entity_poly.pdbx_strand_id
1 'polypeptide(L)' 'MGNKKSKIITIASIKSDVGKSTSSIMFATFLAQKYKILLIDIDTQASTTSYHYDDIQKSGVGLRKNNI' A
#
# COMPACT_ATOMS: atom_id res chain seq x y z
N MET A 1 -12.22 4.57 -19.56
CA MET A 1 -11.91 3.76 -18.35
C MET A 1 -13.25 3.38 -17.75
N GLY A 2 -13.67 2.11 -17.88
CA GLY A 2 -15.07 1.71 -17.59
C GLY A 2 -15.46 1.93 -16.13
N ASN A 3 -16.74 2.20 -15.89
CA ASN A 3 -17.37 2.56 -14.61
C ASN A 3 -17.34 1.43 -13.54
N LYS A 4 -16.29 0.62 -13.50
CA LYS A 4 -16.15 -0.49 -12.55
C LYS A 4 -15.79 0.11 -11.19
N LYS A 5 -16.69 -0.01 -10.22
CA LYS A 5 -16.48 0.47 -8.85
C LYS A 5 -15.21 -0.16 -8.26
N SER A 6 -14.39 0.65 -7.60
CA SER A 6 -13.23 0.20 -6.83
C SER A 6 -13.66 -0.78 -5.75
N LYS A 7 -12.90 -1.86 -5.58
CA LYS A 7 -13.08 -2.82 -4.47
C LYS A 7 -12.13 -2.42 -3.34
N ILE A 8 -12.68 -2.15 -2.16
CA ILE A 8 -11.91 -1.77 -0.97
C ILE A 8 -11.71 -3.03 -0.12
N ILE A 9 -10.47 -3.33 0.24
CA ILE A 9 -10.09 -4.52 1.02
C ILE A 9 -9.23 -4.05 2.19
N THR A 10 -9.62 -4.40 3.42
CA THR A 10 -8.85 -4.10 4.63
C THR A 10 -8.14 -5.36 5.12
N ILE A 11 -6.84 -5.26 5.39
CA ILE A 11 -6.07 -6.31 6.07
C ILE A 11 -5.96 -5.95 7.54
N ALA A 12 -6.63 -6.72 8.40
CA ALA A 12 -6.72 -6.45 9.83
C ALA A 12 -6.41 -7.69 10.67
N SER A 13 -5.83 -7.45 11.85
CA SER A 13 -5.65 -8.45 12.91
C SER A 13 -5.43 -7.74 14.23
N ILE A 14 -6.10 -8.25 15.26
CA ILE A 14 -6.02 -7.76 16.65
C ILE A 14 -4.63 -8.03 17.24
N LYS A 15 -3.97 -9.11 16.81
CA LYS A 15 -2.64 -9.48 17.30
C LYS A 15 -1.56 -8.70 16.54
N SER A 16 -0.55 -8.20 17.26
CA SER A 16 0.66 -7.63 16.64
C SER A 16 1.46 -8.72 15.92
N ASP A 17 2.27 -8.32 14.94
CA ASP A 17 3.31 -9.17 14.34
C ASP A 17 2.86 -10.50 13.72
N VAL A 18 1.60 -10.56 13.28
CA VAL A 18 1.07 -11.71 12.51
C VAL A 18 1.25 -11.58 11.00
N GLY A 19 2.07 -10.62 10.56
CA GLY A 19 2.33 -10.39 9.14
C GLY A 19 1.29 -9.56 8.38
N LYS A 20 0.48 -8.74 9.05
CA LYS A 20 -0.52 -7.85 8.39
C LYS A 20 0.08 -7.04 7.24
N SER A 21 1.17 -6.31 7.52
CA SER A 21 1.85 -5.45 6.55
C SER A 21 2.55 -6.25 5.45
N THR A 22 3.12 -7.41 5.80
CA THR A 22 3.72 -8.32 4.80
C THR A 22 2.66 -8.87 3.85
N SER A 23 1.52 -9.31 4.37
CA SER A 23 0.40 -9.79 3.56
C SER A 23 -0.20 -8.69 2.70
N SER A 24 -0.34 -7.45 3.22
CA SER A 24 -0.86 -6.34 2.42
C SER A 24 0.05 -5.98 1.24
N ILE A 25 1.36 -5.92 1.44
CA ILE A 25 2.36 -5.65 0.38
C ILE A 25 2.32 -6.76 -0.68
N MET A 26 2.41 -8.03 -0.26
CA MET A 26 2.42 -9.16 -1.19
C MET A 26 1.11 -9.27 -1.97
N PHE A 27 -0.02 -9.12 -1.28
CA PHE A 27 -1.33 -9.15 -1.91
C PHE A 27 -1.51 -8.02 -2.93
N ALA A 28 -1.10 -6.78 -2.58
CA ALA A 28 -1.11 -5.65 -3.50
C ALA A 28 -0.20 -5.88 -4.71
N THR A 29 1.00 -6.43 -4.49
CA THR A 29 1.99 -6.73 -5.55
C THR A 29 1.43 -7.72 -6.56
N PHE A 30 0.81 -8.81 -6.12
CA PHE A 30 0.20 -9.79 -7.04
C PHE A 30 -1.01 -9.22 -7.78
N LEU A 31 -1.86 -8.43 -7.10
CA LEU A 31 -3.00 -7.79 -7.77
C LEU A 31 -2.58 -6.73 -8.80
N ALA A 32 -1.48 -6.02 -8.54
CA ALA A 32 -0.94 -4.98 -9.42
C ALA A 32 -0.52 -5.53 -10.79
N GLN A 33 -0.27 -6.84 -10.91
CA GLN A 33 0.03 -7.49 -12.19
C GLN A 33 -1.15 -7.42 -13.18
N LYS A 34 -2.39 -7.24 -12.70
CA LYS A 34 -3.60 -7.25 -13.54
C LYS A 34 -4.51 -6.04 -13.34
N TYR A 35 -4.34 -5.30 -12.24
CA TYR A 35 -5.24 -4.21 -11.85
C TYR A 35 -4.45 -2.99 -11.39
N LYS A 36 -5.06 -1.80 -11.48
CA LYS A 36 -4.54 -0.61 -10.80
C LYS A 36 -4.87 -0.73 -9.30
N ILE A 37 -3.85 -0.61 -8.46
CA ILE A 37 -3.94 -0.79 -7.01
C ILE A 37 -3.51 0.49 -6.30
N LEU A 38 -4.22 0.82 -5.22
CA LEU A 38 -3.84 1.83 -4.25
C LEU A 38 -3.66 1.13 -2.90
N LEU A 39 -2.46 1.22 -2.33
CA LEU A 39 -2.14 0.68 -1.02
C LEU A 39 -2.11 1.83 -0.01
N ILE A 40 -2.94 1.75 1.03
CA ILE A 40 -3.07 2.80 2.06
C ILE A 40 -2.51 2.22 3.36
N ASP A 41 -1.40 2.79 3.84
CA ASP A 41 -0.84 2.45 5.15
C ASP A 41 -1.51 3.31 6.22
N ILE A 42 -2.38 2.68 7.01
CA ILE A 42 -3.06 3.31 8.16
C ILE A 42 -2.44 2.87 9.50
N ASP A 43 -1.43 1.99 9.47
CA ASP A 43 -0.77 1.52 10.68
C ASP A 43 0.22 2.59 11.15
N THR A 44 0.13 2.97 12.42
CA THR A 44 1.06 3.92 13.05
C THR A 44 2.52 3.47 12.98
N GLN A 45 2.78 2.16 12.84
CA GLN A 45 4.14 1.64 12.65
C GLN A 45 4.69 1.91 11.24
N ALA A 46 3.85 2.30 10.28
CA ALA A 46 4.23 2.68 8.93
C ALA A 46 5.12 1.64 8.21
N SER A 47 4.94 0.35 8.50
CA SER A 47 5.81 -0.70 7.98
C SER A 47 5.70 -0.84 6.46
N THR A 48 4.51 -0.60 5.90
CA THR A 48 4.29 -0.65 4.45
C THR A 48 4.91 0.57 3.75
N THR A 49 4.77 1.76 4.34
CA THR A 49 5.48 2.96 3.85
C THR A 49 6.99 2.78 3.91
N SER A 50 7.52 2.26 5.02
CA SER A 50 8.96 2.07 5.22
C SER A 50 9.55 1.06 4.24
N TYR A 51 8.79 0.02 3.88
CA TYR A 51 9.21 -0.95 2.85
C TYR A 51 9.48 -0.30 1.48
N HIS A 52 8.69 0.72 1.12
CA HIS A 52 8.84 1.44 -0.15
C HIS A 52 9.65 2.74 -0.04
N TYR A 53 10.33 2.99 1.08
CA TYR A 53 11.02 4.26 1.33
C TYR A 53 12.02 4.63 0.21
N ASP A 54 12.86 3.68 -0.18
CA ASP A 54 13.87 3.90 -1.22
C ASP A 54 13.25 4.16 -2.59
N ASP A 55 12.15 3.47 -2.90
CA ASP A 55 11.42 3.66 -4.17
C ASP A 55 10.79 5.06 -4.23
N ILE A 56 10.20 5.49 -3.11
CA ILE A 56 9.60 6.82 -2.98
C ILE A 56 10.67 7.91 -3.10
N GLN A 57 11.81 7.76 -2.44
CA GLN A 57 12.91 8.72 -2.55
C GLN A 57 13.45 8.80 -3.98
N LYS A 58 13.65 7.66 -4.65
CA LYS A 58 14.11 7.61 -6.05
C LYS A 58 13.12 8.22 -7.03
N SER A 59 11.82 8.14 -6.74
CA SER A 59 10.78 8.73 -7.60
C SER A 59 10.84 10.27 -7.65
N GLY A 60 11.61 10.91 -6.75
CA GLY A 60 11.72 12.37 -6.68
C GLY A 60 10.42 13.05 -6.26
N VAL A 61 9.42 12.28 -5.80
CA VAL A 61 8.12 12.80 -5.42
C VAL A 61 8.23 13.49 -4.07
N GLY A 62 8.06 14.81 -4.07
CA GLY A 62 7.96 15.58 -2.83
C GLY A 62 6.66 15.25 -2.10
N LEU A 63 6.70 14.30 -1.17
CA LEU A 63 5.54 13.87 -0.35
C LEU A 63 4.83 15.01 0.40
N ARG A 64 5.53 16.14 0.63
CA ARG A 64 4.94 17.34 1.24
C ARG A 64 4.13 18.20 0.27
N LYS A 65 4.31 18.03 -1.04
CA LYS A 65 3.73 18.86 -2.11
C LYS A 65 2.78 18.07 -3.01
N ASN A 66 3.00 16.77 -3.15
CA ASN A 66 2.23 15.88 -4.00
C ASN A 66 1.52 14.84 -3.13
N ASN A 67 0.18 14.81 -3.20
CA ASN A 67 -0.59 13.64 -2.79
C ASN A 67 -0.47 12.61 -3.92
N ILE A 68 0.19 11.49 -3.63
CA ILE A 68 0.35 10.36 -4.57
C ILE A 68 -0.83 9.40 -4.41
#